data_AF-A0A1F4CG12-F1
#
_entry.id   AF-A0A1F4CG12-F1
#
_cell.length_a   1.000
_cell.length_b   1.000
_cell.length_c   1.000
_cell.angle_alpha   90.00
_cell.angle_beta   90.00
_cell.angle_gamma   90.00
#
_symmetry.space_group_name_H-M   'P 1'
#
loop_
_entity.id
_entity.type
_entity.pdbx_description
1 polymer ?
#
loop_
_entity_poly.entity_id
_entity_poly.type
_entity_poly.pdbx_seq_one_letter_code
_entity_poly.pdbx_strand_id
1 'polypeptide(L)'
;MAKGLWASARGTAIGLATGLFPGLLPSVVTFIAYDVEKRISKTPEKFGTGMIEGVASPEAANNGNCQAGFIPLFALGIPTTPIAAMLLASLMIYGLPAGPMLFTQHGDFAWTVVASMYIGNVMLLILNLPLVGLWARLCLIPYRILGPIILGVVIVGAYSIRNSMFDVWTSIIFGLVGYVMKTRGWPIAPLILGFILGPLMEQHFRASLQGSGGSMLIFVQRPICAVFIVLGVVLILMSQNLWSKVSKQEACDST
;
A
#
# COMPACT_ATOMS: atom_id res chain seq x y z
N MET A 1 0.94 29.09 8.90
CA MET A 1 -0.20 28.44 8.21
C MET A 1 0.07 28.27 6.71
N ALA A 2 0.37 29.34 5.95
CA ALA A 2 0.62 29.26 4.50
C ALA A 2 1.75 28.30 4.07
N LYS A 3 2.86 28.24 4.81
CA LYS A 3 3.96 27.30 4.51
C LYS A 3 3.54 25.82 4.64
N GLY A 4 2.72 25.51 5.64
CA GLY A 4 2.18 24.16 5.85
C GLY A 4 1.25 23.73 4.72
N LEU A 5 0.39 24.63 4.23
CA LEU A 5 -0.48 24.37 3.06
C LEU A 5 0.34 24.01 1.82
N TRP A 6 1.46 24.70 1.60
CA TRP A 6 2.32 24.44 0.45
C TRP A 6 3.14 23.15 0.57
N ALA A 7 3.56 22.80 1.79
CA ALA A 7 4.14 21.50 2.09
C ALA A 7 3.10 20.38 1.87
N SER A 8 1.85 20.55 2.32
CA SER A 8 0.79 19.58 2.08
C SER A 8 0.47 19.40 0.60
N ALA A 9 0.39 20.48 -0.19
CA ALA A 9 0.15 20.37 -1.63
C ALA A 9 1.25 19.57 -2.35
N ARG A 10 2.53 19.80 -2.01
CA ARG A 10 3.65 19.00 -2.51
C ARG A 10 3.56 17.56 -2.06
N GLY A 11 3.30 17.33 -0.77
CA GLY A 11 3.09 16.00 -0.21
C GLY A 11 2.00 15.23 -0.95
N THR A 12 0.83 15.84 -1.16
CA THR A 12 -0.28 15.25 -1.93
C THR A 12 0.15 14.91 -3.36
N ALA A 13 0.89 15.78 -4.04
CA ALA A 13 1.36 15.51 -5.40
C ALA A 13 2.32 14.31 -5.45
N ILE A 14 3.26 14.23 -4.49
CA ILE A 14 4.15 13.08 -4.34
C ILE A 14 3.34 11.82 -4.09
N GLY A 15 2.44 11.86 -3.11
CA GLY A 15 1.58 10.74 -2.74
C GLY A 15 0.72 10.26 -3.91
N LEU A 16 0.11 11.17 -4.65
CA LEU A 16 -0.71 10.84 -5.82
C LEU A 16 0.14 10.18 -6.91
N ALA A 17 1.30 10.74 -7.24
CA ALA A 17 2.19 10.18 -8.25
C ALA A 17 2.70 8.79 -7.86
N THR A 18 3.11 8.60 -6.60
CA THR A 18 3.60 7.31 -6.12
C THR A 18 2.50 6.28 -5.96
N GLY A 19 1.27 6.70 -5.62
CA GLY A 19 0.14 5.81 -5.39
C GLY A 19 -0.38 5.15 -6.67
N LEU A 20 -0.07 5.72 -7.84
CA LEU A 20 -0.35 5.09 -9.13
C LEU A 20 0.57 3.89 -9.40
N PHE A 21 1.75 3.84 -8.76
CA PHE A 21 2.71 2.76 -8.97
C PHE A 21 2.45 1.60 -8.00
N PRO A 22 2.34 0.36 -8.50
CA PRO A 22 2.20 -0.79 -7.63
C PRO A 22 3.50 -1.05 -6.86
N GLY A 23 3.37 -1.40 -5.57
CA GLY A 23 4.50 -1.81 -4.72
C GLY A 23 5.11 -0.70 -3.87
N LEU A 24 4.72 0.58 -4.06
CA LEU A 24 5.12 1.66 -3.16
C LEU A 24 4.23 1.69 -1.91
N LEU A 25 4.79 1.25 -0.79
CA LEU A 25 4.13 1.29 0.52
C LEU A 25 3.94 2.75 0.98
N PRO A 26 2.79 3.09 1.60
CA PRO A 26 2.54 4.45 2.08
C PRO A 26 3.64 4.98 3.03
N SER A 27 4.23 4.10 3.85
CA SER A 27 5.33 4.45 4.74
C SER A 27 6.59 4.89 4.00
N VAL A 28 6.93 4.29 2.86
CA VAL A 28 8.09 4.72 2.06
C VAL A 28 7.80 6.07 1.42
N VAL A 29 6.57 6.27 0.97
CA VAL A 29 6.12 7.53 0.36
C VAL A 29 6.17 8.68 1.36
N THR A 30 5.77 8.46 2.61
CA THR A 30 5.88 9.49 3.65
C THR A 30 7.34 9.87 3.93
N PHE A 31 8.27 8.91 3.93
CA PHE A 31 9.71 9.19 4.04
C PHE A 31 10.26 9.97 2.85
N ILE A 32 9.86 9.62 1.62
CA ILE A 32 10.24 10.36 0.41
C ILE A 32 9.73 11.80 0.50
N ALA A 33 8.47 12.00 0.86
CA ALA A 33 7.88 13.32 1.02
C ALA A 33 8.59 14.14 2.12
N TYR A 34 9.00 13.49 3.21
CA TYR A 34 9.80 14.12 4.26
C TYR A 34 11.18 14.54 3.76
N ASP A 35 11.92 13.67 3.05
CA ASP A 35 13.25 13.97 2.53
C ASP A 35 13.22 15.09 1.48
N VAL A 36 12.25 15.04 0.57
CA VAL A 36 12.02 16.09 -0.44
C VAL A 36 11.73 17.43 0.24
N GLU A 37 10.86 17.45 1.24
CA GLU A 37 10.52 18.67 1.97
C GLU A 37 11.72 19.22 2.76
N LYS A 38 12.54 18.33 3.35
CA LYS A 38 13.79 18.71 4.03
C LYS A 38 14.78 19.36 3.07
N ARG A 39 14.96 18.81 1.87
CA ARG A 39 15.87 19.36 0.84
C ARG A 39 15.44 20.71 0.29
N ILE A 40 14.12 20.92 0.15
CA ILE A 40 13.56 22.18 -0.39
C ILE A 40 13.50 23.27 0.68
N SER A 41 13.44 22.90 1.96
CA SER A 41 13.29 23.87 3.04
C SER A 41 14.51 24.78 3.19
N LYS A 42 14.25 26.05 3.48
CA LYS A 42 15.28 27.04 3.81
C LYS A 42 15.90 26.80 5.20
N THR A 43 15.30 25.95 6.03
CA THR A 43 15.75 25.64 7.38
C THR A 43 15.75 24.12 7.62
N PRO A 44 16.61 23.35 6.94
CA PRO A 44 16.66 21.89 7.06
C PRO A 44 17.04 21.42 8.47
N GLU A 45 17.78 22.25 9.23
CA GLU A 45 18.24 21.94 10.60
C GLU A 45 17.11 21.75 11.61
N LYS A 46 15.94 22.34 11.32
CA LYS A 46 14.77 22.33 12.22
C LYS A 46 13.84 21.13 11.97
N PHE A 47 14.19 20.25 11.03
CA PHE A 47 13.43 19.02 10.80
C PHE A 47 13.66 18.05 11.97
N GLY A 48 12.57 17.48 12.51
CA GLY A 48 12.60 16.63 13.70
C GLY A 48 12.21 17.36 14.99
N THR A 49 12.13 18.68 15.00
CA THR A 49 11.67 19.47 16.17
C THR A 49 10.16 19.71 16.19
N GLY A 50 9.38 18.99 15.38
CA GLY A 50 7.93 19.19 15.24
C GLY A 50 7.52 20.35 14.31
N MET A 51 8.38 20.74 13.36
CA MET A 51 8.04 21.73 12.33
C MET A 51 6.78 21.30 11.56
N ILE A 52 5.85 22.24 11.31
CA ILE A 52 4.58 21.98 10.62
C ILE A 52 4.84 21.34 9.24
N GLU A 53 5.77 21.88 8.47
CA GLU A 53 6.14 21.37 7.14
C GLU A 53 6.62 19.92 7.18
N GLY A 54 7.34 19.55 8.24
CA GLY A 54 7.86 18.19 8.47
C GLY A 54 6.81 17.16 8.86
N VAL A 55 5.59 17.58 9.20
CA VAL A 55 4.45 16.67 9.48
C VAL A 55 3.40 16.78 8.37
N ALA A 56 3.12 18.00 7.92
CA ALA A 56 2.06 18.30 6.96
C ALA A 56 2.32 17.73 5.56
N SER A 57 3.59 17.67 5.10
CA SER A 57 3.94 17.04 3.82
C SER A 57 3.84 15.51 3.88
N PRO A 58 4.46 14.80 4.84
CA PRO A 58 4.32 13.34 4.98
C PRO A 58 2.88 12.88 5.18
N GLU A 59 2.09 13.58 6.00
CA GLU A 59 0.68 13.22 6.23
C GLU A 59 -0.19 13.43 4.99
N ALA A 60 0.07 14.49 4.23
CA ALA A 60 -0.61 14.72 2.96
C ALA A 60 -0.21 13.68 1.91
N ALA A 61 1.07 13.28 1.88
CA ALA A 61 1.56 12.23 0.98
C ALA A 61 0.96 10.86 1.29
N ASN A 62 0.84 10.50 2.58
CA ASN A 62 0.17 9.28 3.01
C ASN A 62 -1.28 9.23 2.52
N ASN A 63 -2.05 10.29 2.77
CA ASN A 63 -3.44 10.37 2.36
C ASN A 63 -3.60 10.35 0.84
N GLY A 64 -2.78 11.13 0.13
CA GLY A 64 -2.77 11.15 -1.34
C GLY A 64 -2.44 9.78 -1.94
N ASN A 65 -1.45 9.07 -1.38
CA ASN A 65 -1.05 7.75 -1.83
C ASN A 65 -2.12 6.68 -1.62
N CYS A 66 -2.73 6.67 -0.44
CA CYS A 66 -3.82 5.74 -0.13
C CYS A 66 -5.00 5.91 -1.08
N GLN A 67 -5.39 7.15 -1.38
CA GLN A 67 -6.48 7.47 -2.30
C GLN A 67 -6.13 7.13 -3.75
N ALA A 68 -4.95 7.55 -4.20
CA ALA A 68 -4.49 7.29 -5.57
C ALA A 68 -4.32 5.79 -5.85
N GLY A 69 -4.00 4.98 -4.83
CA GLY A 69 -3.89 3.54 -4.94
C GLY A 69 -5.18 2.83 -5.38
N PHE A 70 -6.35 3.46 -5.20
CA PHE A 70 -7.62 2.93 -5.70
C PHE A 70 -7.81 3.14 -7.20
N ILE A 71 -7.08 4.07 -7.83
CA ILE A 71 -7.22 4.36 -9.25
C ILE A 71 -6.77 3.16 -10.09
N PRO A 72 -5.55 2.61 -9.94
CA PRO A 72 -5.14 1.40 -10.66
C PRO A 72 -5.97 0.18 -10.25
N LEU A 73 -6.40 0.11 -8.99
CA LEU A 73 -7.23 -0.98 -8.49
C LEU A 73 -8.57 -1.05 -9.22
N PHE A 74 -9.34 0.03 -9.24
CA PHE A 74 -10.66 0.03 -9.87
C PHE A 74 -10.59 0.11 -11.39
N ALA A 75 -9.65 0.89 -11.94
CA ALA A 75 -9.58 1.10 -13.39
C ALA A 75 -8.90 -0.06 -14.13
N LEU A 76 -7.90 -0.70 -13.52
CA LEU A 76 -7.08 -1.74 -14.17
C LEU A 76 -7.18 -3.12 -13.48
N GLY A 77 -7.78 -3.21 -12.29
CA GLY A 77 -7.75 -4.44 -11.50
C GLY A 77 -6.38 -4.75 -10.90
N ILE A 78 -5.47 -3.76 -10.83
CA ILE A 78 -4.10 -3.96 -10.35
C ILE A 78 -3.97 -3.39 -8.93
N PRO A 79 -3.75 -4.24 -7.92
CA PRO A 79 -3.59 -3.78 -6.55
C PRO A 79 -2.21 -3.15 -6.33
N THR A 80 -2.20 -1.98 -5.73
CA THR A 80 -0.97 -1.22 -5.46
C THR A 80 -0.34 -1.55 -4.09
N THR A 81 -1.15 -2.05 -3.16
CA THR A 81 -0.75 -2.42 -1.80
C THR A 81 -1.35 -3.79 -1.39
N PRO A 82 -0.83 -4.46 -0.36
CA PRO A 82 -1.42 -5.69 0.15
C PRO A 82 -2.89 -5.54 0.58
N ILE A 83 -3.25 -4.38 1.16
CA ILE A 83 -4.63 -4.08 1.57
C ILE A 83 -5.53 -3.94 0.33
N ALA A 84 -5.05 -3.26 -0.72
CA ALA A 84 -5.76 -3.17 -1.99
C ALA A 84 -5.93 -4.54 -2.65
N ALA A 85 -4.95 -5.44 -2.53
CA ALA A 85 -5.07 -6.81 -3.01
C ALA A 85 -6.17 -7.58 -2.26
N MET A 86 -6.25 -7.44 -0.94
CA MET A 86 -7.34 -8.05 -0.16
C MET A 86 -8.70 -7.50 -0.60
N LEU A 87 -8.79 -6.20 -0.86
CA LEU A 87 -10.00 -5.59 -1.40
C LEU A 87 -10.36 -6.17 -2.78
N LEU A 88 -9.39 -6.30 -3.70
CA LEU A 88 -9.61 -6.92 -5.01
C LEU A 88 -10.17 -8.34 -4.88
N ALA A 89 -9.56 -9.16 -4.02
CA ALA A 89 -10.03 -10.52 -3.75
C ALA A 89 -11.48 -10.52 -3.22
N SER A 90 -11.79 -9.60 -2.30
CA SER A 90 -13.15 -9.43 -1.80
C SER A 90 -14.14 -9.05 -2.90
N LEU A 91 -13.80 -8.07 -3.75
CA LEU A 91 -14.66 -7.65 -4.87
C LEU A 91 -14.96 -8.81 -5.81
N MET A 92 -13.95 -9.63 -6.11
CA MET A 92 -14.12 -10.81 -6.95
C MET A 92 -15.00 -11.89 -6.31
N ILE A 93 -14.92 -12.10 -5.00
CA ILE A 93 -15.83 -12.99 -4.26
C ILE A 93 -17.28 -12.53 -4.39
N TYR A 94 -17.52 -11.21 -4.39
CA TYR A 94 -18.85 -10.62 -4.59
C TYR A 94 -19.27 -10.49 -6.06
N GLY A 95 -18.48 -11.01 -7.00
CA GLY A 95 -18.80 -10.95 -8.43
C GLY A 95 -18.67 -9.56 -9.04
N LEU A 96 -17.87 -8.68 -8.44
CA LEU A 96 -17.57 -7.33 -8.93
C LEU A 96 -16.18 -7.33 -9.58
N PRO A 97 -16.07 -7.61 -10.89
CA PRO A 97 -14.78 -7.61 -11.57
C PRO A 97 -14.21 -6.20 -11.60
N ALA A 98 -13.06 -5.99 -10.95
CA ALA A 98 -12.34 -4.74 -11.04
C ALA A 98 -11.77 -4.54 -12.47
N GLY A 99 -11.67 -3.28 -12.90
CA GLY A 99 -11.31 -2.91 -14.26
C GLY A 99 -12.35 -1.99 -14.90
N PRO A 100 -12.24 -1.68 -16.20
CA PRO A 100 -13.15 -0.77 -16.89
C PRO A 100 -14.61 -1.26 -16.83
N MET A 101 -14.81 -2.58 -16.79
CA MET A 101 -16.12 -3.22 -16.69
C MET A 101 -16.85 -2.88 -15.40
N LEU A 102 -16.14 -2.61 -14.30
CA LEU A 102 -16.74 -2.19 -13.04
C LEU A 102 -17.56 -0.91 -13.22
N PHE A 103 -17.04 0.06 -13.98
CA PHE A 103 -17.70 1.34 -14.22
C PHE A 103 -18.84 1.26 -15.24
N THR A 104 -18.78 0.32 -16.18
CA THR A 104 -19.83 0.15 -17.21
C THR A 104 -20.96 -0.76 -16.77
N GLN A 105 -20.67 -1.84 -16.04
CA GLN A 105 -21.66 -2.84 -15.62
C GLN A 105 -22.14 -2.64 -14.18
N HIS A 106 -21.28 -2.10 -13.31
CA HIS A 106 -21.57 -1.86 -11.89
C HIS A 106 -21.32 -0.39 -11.52
N GLY A 107 -21.69 0.53 -12.43
CA GLY A 107 -21.44 1.96 -12.30
C GLY A 107 -22.00 2.55 -11.01
N ASP A 108 -23.21 2.13 -10.60
CA ASP A 108 -23.82 2.58 -9.35
C ASP A 108 -22.95 2.24 -8.14
N PHE A 109 -22.39 1.03 -8.09
CA PHE A 109 -21.46 0.64 -7.03
C PHE A 109 -20.17 1.45 -7.09
N ALA A 110 -19.55 1.55 -8.27
CA ALA A 110 -18.28 2.25 -8.45
C ALA A 110 -18.39 3.74 -8.04
N TRP A 111 -19.43 4.44 -8.50
CA TRP A 111 -19.66 5.84 -8.15
C TRP A 111 -20.10 6.02 -6.70
N THR A 112 -20.84 5.07 -6.12
CA THR A 112 -21.17 5.10 -4.68
C THR A 112 -19.92 4.97 -3.82
N VAL A 113 -18.99 4.07 -4.19
CA VAL A 113 -17.70 3.95 -3.51
C VAL A 113 -16.92 5.26 -3.62
N VAL A 114 -16.76 5.82 -4.82
CA VAL A 114 -16.08 7.11 -5.02
C VAL A 114 -16.75 8.23 -4.19
N ALA A 115 -18.07 8.34 -4.21
CA ALA A 115 -18.82 9.32 -3.42
C ALA A 115 -18.60 9.13 -1.92
N SER A 116 -18.62 7.88 -1.43
CA SER A 116 -18.33 7.55 -0.04
C SER A 116 -16.90 7.89 0.37
N MET A 117 -15.93 7.86 -0.55
CA MET A 117 -14.56 8.31 -0.26
C MET A 117 -14.53 9.81 0.00
N TYR A 118 -15.26 10.62 -0.79
CA TYR A 118 -15.37 12.07 -0.53
C TYR A 118 -16.04 12.35 0.81
N ILE A 119 -17.21 11.75 1.05
CA ILE A 119 -17.95 11.91 2.32
C ILE A 119 -17.10 11.42 3.50
N GLY A 120 -16.45 10.28 3.33
CA GLY A 120 -15.55 9.68 4.32
C GLY A 120 -14.40 10.60 4.69
N ASN A 121 -13.81 11.34 3.74
CA ASN A 121 -12.76 12.31 4.04
C ASN A 121 -13.28 13.53 4.80
N VAL A 122 -14.49 14.00 4.49
CA VAL A 122 -15.15 15.07 5.25
C VAL A 122 -15.41 14.59 6.69
N MET A 123 -15.96 13.39 6.84
CA MET A 123 -16.17 12.78 8.16
C MET A 123 -14.86 12.55 8.92
N LEU A 124 -13.80 12.14 8.20
CA LEU A 124 -12.47 11.95 8.77
C LEU A 124 -11.93 13.27 9.34
N LEU A 125 -12.14 14.40 8.66
CA LEU A 125 -11.76 15.72 9.16
C LEU A 125 -12.58 16.11 10.39
N ILE A 126 -13.91 15.94 10.33
CA ILE A 126 -14.82 16.24 11.44
C ILE A 126 -14.47 15.44 12.70
N LEU A 127 -14.08 14.18 12.54
CA LEU A 127 -13.71 13.31 13.67
C LEU A 127 -12.26 13.54 14.12
N ASN A 128 -11.29 13.72 13.21
CA ASN A 128 -9.88 13.83 13.62
C ASN A 128 -9.54 15.17 14.28
N LEU A 129 -10.13 16.28 13.84
CA LEU A 129 -9.84 17.60 14.43
C LEU A 129 -10.10 17.65 15.95
N PRO A 130 -11.26 17.23 16.46
CA PRO A 130 -11.52 17.21 17.91
C PRO A 130 -10.73 16.10 18.63
N LEU A 131 -10.50 14.95 17.99
CA LEU A 131 -9.81 13.82 18.61
C LEU A 131 -8.27 13.92 18.57
N VAL A 132 -7.68 14.92 17.91
CA VAL A 132 -6.21 15.04 17.76
C VAL A 132 -5.48 15.00 19.10
N GLY A 133 -6.05 15.59 20.15
CA GLY A 133 -5.49 15.57 21.49
C GLY A 133 -5.50 14.18 22.14
N LEU A 134 -6.49 13.36 21.82
CA LEU A 134 -6.55 11.96 22.27
C LEU A 134 -5.51 11.12 21.54
N TRP A 135 -5.39 11.27 20.22
CA TRP A 135 -4.41 10.56 19.41
C TRP A 135 -2.98 10.87 19.84
N ALA A 136 -2.67 12.13 20.10
CA ALA A 136 -1.35 12.54 20.61
C ALA A 136 -1.01 11.90 21.97
N ARG A 137 -2.01 11.74 22.85
CA ARG A 137 -1.82 11.07 24.16
C ARG A 137 -1.63 9.57 24.02
N LEU A 138 -2.30 8.93 23.07
CA LEU A 138 -2.14 7.49 22.80
C LEU A 138 -0.70 7.15 22.41
N CYS A 139 0.00 8.03 21.69
CA CYS A 139 1.41 7.85 21.34
C CYS A 139 2.36 7.85 22.55
N LEU A 140 1.93 8.38 23.70
CA LEU A 140 2.73 8.37 24.94
C LEU A 140 2.54 7.09 25.76
N ILE A 141 1.56 6.25 25.41
CA ILE A 141 1.29 5.00 26.13
C ILE A 141 2.36 3.98 25.76
N PRO A 142 3.03 3.35 26.75
CA PRO A 142 4.06 2.36 26.46
C PRO A 142 3.49 1.15 25.73
N TYR A 143 4.22 0.66 24.73
CA TYR A 143 3.80 -0.47 23.89
C TYR A 143 3.47 -1.75 24.69
N ARG A 144 4.05 -1.91 25.88
CA ARG A 144 3.75 -3.02 26.80
C ARG A 144 2.27 -3.10 27.20
N ILE A 145 1.57 -1.97 27.26
CA ILE A 145 0.14 -1.90 27.57
C ILE A 145 -0.67 -1.92 26.27
N LEU A 146 -0.21 -1.18 25.25
CA LEU A 146 -0.92 -1.04 23.98
C LEU A 146 -1.00 -2.38 23.22
N GLY A 147 0.07 -3.17 23.22
CA GLY A 147 0.14 -4.46 22.53
C GLY A 147 -0.96 -5.45 22.93
N PRO A 148 -1.12 -5.78 24.22
CA PRO A 148 -2.21 -6.64 24.69
C PRO A 148 -3.61 -6.13 24.34
N ILE A 149 -3.84 -4.81 24.42
CA ILE A 149 -5.13 -4.21 24.04
C ILE A 149 -5.40 -4.42 22.55
N ILE A 150 -4.40 -4.15 21.69
CA ILE A 150 -4.51 -4.38 20.25
C ILE A 150 -4.82 -5.86 19.96
N LEU A 151 -4.12 -6.79 20.61
CA LEU A 151 -4.38 -8.22 20.45
C LEU A 151 -5.80 -8.60 20.87
N GLY A 152 -6.30 -8.06 21.99
CA GLY A 152 -7.68 -8.27 22.43
C GLY A 152 -8.70 -7.79 21.38
N VAL A 153 -8.50 -6.58 20.84
CA VAL A 153 -9.35 -6.04 19.78
C VAL A 153 -9.29 -6.87 18.51
N VAL A 154 -8.11 -7.36 18.11
CA VAL A 154 -7.94 -8.23 16.93
C VAL A 154 -8.66 -9.56 17.13
N ILE A 155 -8.58 -10.18 18.31
CA ILE A 155 -9.29 -11.43 18.62
C ILE A 155 -10.81 -11.24 18.54
N VAL A 156 -11.33 -10.18 19.17
CA VAL A 156 -12.75 -9.84 19.10
C VAL A 156 -13.18 -9.55 17.66
N GLY A 157 -12.35 -8.83 16.91
CA GLY A 157 -12.60 -8.53 15.49
C GLY A 157 -12.65 -9.79 14.62
N ALA A 158 -11.71 -10.72 14.79
CA ALA A 158 -11.70 -12.00 14.08
C ALA A 158 -12.94 -12.84 14.40
N TYR A 159 -13.38 -12.84 15.67
CA TYR A 159 -14.59 -13.53 16.07
C TYR A 159 -15.86 -12.87 15.50
N SER A 160 -15.93 -11.54 15.49
CA SER A 160 -17.16 -10.80 15.18
C SER A 160 -17.69 -10.96 13.75
N ILE A 161 -16.86 -11.38 12.78
CA ILE A 161 -17.29 -11.49 11.37
C ILE A 161 -18.19 -12.72 11.17
N ARG A 162 -17.80 -13.87 11.72
CA ARG A 162 -18.52 -15.15 11.53
C ARG A 162 -18.95 -15.83 12.83
N ASN A 163 -18.75 -15.19 13.99
CA ASN A 163 -18.93 -15.77 15.32
C ASN A 163 -18.26 -17.14 15.46
N SER A 164 -17.06 -17.30 14.88
CA SER A 164 -16.37 -18.57 14.78
C SER A 164 -15.02 -18.54 15.49
N MET A 165 -14.79 -19.48 16.40
CA MET A 165 -13.49 -19.66 17.05
C MET A 165 -12.41 -20.17 16.08
N PHE A 166 -12.81 -20.78 14.96
CA PHE A 166 -11.86 -21.20 13.92
C PHE A 166 -11.10 -20.00 13.33
N ASP A 167 -11.78 -18.86 13.15
CA ASP A 167 -11.18 -17.64 12.61
C ASP A 167 -10.19 -17.04 13.60
N VAL A 168 -10.51 -17.12 14.89
CA VAL A 168 -9.62 -16.70 15.98
C VAL A 168 -8.35 -17.55 15.97
N TRP A 169 -8.47 -18.88 15.98
CA TRP A 169 -7.31 -19.79 15.94
C TRP A 169 -6.46 -19.58 14.69
N THR A 170 -7.09 -19.43 13.54
CA THR A 170 -6.40 -19.14 12.27
C THR A 170 -5.63 -17.83 12.36
N SER A 171 -6.25 -16.77 12.90
CA SER A 171 -5.59 -15.47 13.07
C SER A 171 -4.38 -15.53 14.01
N ILE A 172 -4.44 -16.32 15.09
CA ILE A 172 -3.34 -16.52 16.03
C ILE A 172 -2.19 -17.28 15.36
N ILE A 173 -2.48 -18.35 14.63
CA ILE A 173 -1.49 -19.14 13.91
C ILE A 173 -0.76 -18.28 12.87
N PHE A 174 -1.50 -17.57 12.01
CA PHE A 174 -0.90 -16.69 11.00
C PHE A 174 -0.21 -15.47 11.63
N GLY A 175 -0.69 -14.98 12.76
CA GLY A 175 0.00 -13.95 13.56
C GLY A 175 1.36 -14.43 14.06
N LEU A 176 1.45 -15.67 14.55
CA LEU A 176 2.70 -16.28 14.98
C LEU A 176 3.65 -16.51 13.80
N VAL A 177 3.14 -16.98 12.65
CA VAL A 177 3.93 -17.10 11.41
C VAL A 177 4.48 -15.74 11.01
N GLY A 178 3.65 -14.69 11.00
CA GLY A 178 4.07 -13.33 10.71
C GLY A 178 5.14 -12.82 11.69
N TYR A 179 5.03 -13.16 12.96
CA TYR A 179 6.05 -12.85 13.96
C TYR A 179 7.39 -13.52 13.64
N VAL A 180 7.40 -14.82 13.32
CA VAL A 180 8.62 -15.54 12.93
C VAL A 180 9.24 -14.95 11.66
N MET A 181 8.42 -14.64 10.65
CA MET A 181 8.89 -13.99 9.42
C MET A 181 9.56 -12.65 9.71
N LYS A 182 8.94 -11.82 10.57
CA LYS A 182 9.50 -10.53 10.97
C LYS A 182 10.83 -10.68 11.68
N THR A 183 10.95 -11.64 12.61
CA THR A 183 12.19 -11.91 13.34
C THR A 183 13.33 -12.38 12.43
N ARG A 184 13.01 -13.07 11.32
CA ARG A 184 13.98 -13.50 10.30
C ARG A 184 14.22 -12.47 9.19
N GLY A 185 13.61 -11.28 9.27
CA GLY A 185 13.73 -10.24 8.25
C GLY A 185 13.04 -10.57 6.92
N TRP A 186 12.14 -11.55 6.89
CA TRP A 186 11.41 -11.91 5.68
C TRP A 186 10.31 -10.89 5.39
N PRO A 187 10.22 -10.37 4.14
CA PRO A 187 9.25 -9.34 3.81
C PRO A 187 7.84 -9.95 3.72
N ILE A 188 6.98 -9.61 4.68
CA ILE A 188 5.60 -10.11 4.77
C ILE A 188 4.72 -9.55 3.64
N ALA A 189 4.92 -8.29 3.25
CA ALA A 189 4.10 -7.62 2.25
C ALA A 189 4.14 -8.30 0.85
N PRO A 190 5.31 -8.66 0.29
CA PRO A 190 5.40 -9.47 -0.93
C PRO A 190 4.73 -10.83 -0.84
N LEU A 191 4.76 -11.48 0.33
CA LEU A 191 4.13 -12.79 0.51
C LEU A 191 2.60 -12.69 0.43
N ILE A 192 2.01 -11.70 1.10
CA ILE A 192 0.56 -11.45 1.01
C ILE A 192 0.17 -11.08 -0.42
N LEU A 193 0.95 -10.20 -1.06
CA LEU A 193 0.71 -9.82 -2.44
C LEU A 193 0.76 -11.04 -3.37
N GLY A 194 1.80 -11.88 -3.27
CA GLY A 194 1.94 -13.10 -4.06
C GLY A 194 0.83 -14.12 -3.81
N PHE A 195 0.39 -14.28 -2.56
CA PHE A 195 -0.73 -15.17 -2.22
C PHE A 195 -2.04 -14.77 -2.90
N ILE A 196 -2.31 -13.46 -2.96
CA ILE A 196 -3.54 -12.95 -3.57
C ILE A 196 -3.42 -12.86 -5.09
N LEU A 197 -2.27 -12.38 -5.59
CA LEU A 197 -2.04 -12.16 -7.00
C LEU A 197 -1.75 -13.45 -7.77
N GLY A 198 -1.24 -14.49 -7.10
CA GLY A 198 -0.89 -15.77 -7.71
C GLY A 198 -2.06 -16.42 -8.46
N PRO A 199 -3.21 -16.65 -7.81
CA PRO A 199 -4.40 -17.20 -8.48
C PRO A 199 -4.88 -16.35 -9.66
N LEU A 200 -4.83 -15.02 -9.52
CA LEU A 200 -5.22 -14.08 -10.58
C LEU A 200 -4.27 -14.17 -11.78
N MET A 201 -2.97 -14.14 -11.51
CA MET A 201 -1.93 -14.27 -12.52
C MET A 201 -2.10 -15.59 -13.27
N GLU A 202 -2.31 -16.70 -12.55
CA GLU A 202 -2.50 -18.01 -13.13
C GLU A 202 -3.78 -18.08 -14.00
N GLN A 203 -4.88 -17.50 -13.54
CA GLN A 203 -6.13 -17.43 -14.30
C GLN A 203 -5.93 -16.64 -15.61
N HIS A 204 -5.33 -15.45 -15.56
CA HIS A 204 -5.06 -14.63 -16.74
C HIS A 204 -4.04 -15.26 -17.68
N PHE A 205 -3.03 -15.93 -17.12
CA PHE A 205 -2.04 -16.68 -17.88
C PHE A 205 -2.69 -17.84 -18.63
N ARG A 206 -3.51 -18.65 -17.97
CA ARG A 206 -4.26 -19.75 -18.61
C ARG A 206 -5.22 -19.23 -19.68
N ALA A 207 -5.96 -18.15 -19.38
CA ALA A 207 -6.87 -17.54 -20.35
C ALA A 207 -6.12 -17.04 -21.60
N SER A 208 -4.95 -16.43 -21.42
CA SER A 208 -4.10 -15.96 -22.53
C SER A 208 -3.56 -17.11 -23.37
N LEU A 209 -3.11 -18.19 -22.72
CA LEU A 209 -2.65 -19.40 -23.40
C LEU A 209 -3.78 -20.08 -24.18
N GLN A 210 -4.96 -20.23 -23.59
CA GLN A 210 -6.13 -20.79 -24.26
C GLN A 210 -6.52 -19.95 -25.48
N GLY A 211 -6.53 -18.61 -25.35
CA GLY A 211 -6.79 -17.70 -26.47
C GLY A 211 -5.74 -17.74 -27.58
N SER A 212 -4.54 -18.26 -27.30
CA SER A 212 -3.43 -18.42 -28.26
C SER A 212 -3.32 -19.82 -28.87
N GLY A 213 -4.19 -20.75 -28.48
CA GLY A 213 -4.07 -22.17 -28.86
C GLY A 213 -2.91 -22.91 -28.17
N GLY A 214 -2.47 -22.44 -27.00
CA GLY A 214 -1.39 -23.04 -26.20
C GLY A 214 0.03 -22.59 -26.58
N SER A 215 0.18 -21.60 -27.48
CA SER A 215 1.49 -21.14 -27.93
C SER A 215 2.08 -20.06 -27.01
N MET A 216 3.24 -20.36 -26.43
CA MET A 216 4.00 -19.41 -25.60
C MET A 216 4.52 -18.19 -26.38
N LEU A 217 4.54 -18.27 -27.72
CA LEU A 217 5.03 -17.19 -28.60
C LEU A 217 4.17 -15.93 -28.52
N ILE A 218 2.94 -16.00 -27.99
CA ILE A 218 2.05 -14.83 -27.85
C ILE A 218 2.68 -13.72 -26.98
N PHE A 219 3.50 -14.08 -26.00
CA PHE A 219 4.15 -13.13 -25.10
C PHE A 219 5.28 -12.34 -25.78
N VAL A 220 5.88 -12.88 -26.84
CA VAL A 220 6.94 -12.21 -27.63
C VAL A 220 6.33 -11.50 -28.85
N GLN A 221 5.31 -12.09 -29.47
CA GLN A 221 4.64 -11.51 -30.63
C GLN A 221 3.81 -10.27 -30.32
N ARG A 222 3.30 -10.13 -29.08
CA ARG A 222 2.62 -8.92 -28.65
C ARG A 222 3.65 -7.87 -28.20
N PRO A 223 3.75 -6.71 -28.88
CA PRO A 223 4.80 -5.72 -28.62
C PRO A 223 4.74 -5.16 -27.19
N ILE A 224 3.54 -5.03 -26.62
CA ILE A 224 3.33 -4.55 -25.24
C ILE A 224 3.90 -5.57 -24.23
N CYS A 225 3.64 -6.87 -24.42
CA CYS A 225 4.16 -7.92 -23.56
C CYS A 225 5.68 -8.00 -23.64
N ALA A 226 6.25 -7.92 -24.85
CA ALA A 226 7.69 -7.91 -25.06
C ALA A 226 8.37 -6.73 -24.35
N VAL A 227 7.80 -5.52 -24.44
CA VAL A 227 8.31 -4.33 -23.74
C VAL A 227 8.31 -4.53 -22.23
N PHE A 228 7.23 -5.06 -21.65
CA PHE A 228 7.18 -5.33 -20.20
C PHE A 228 8.15 -6.42 -19.76
N ILE A 229 8.36 -7.46 -20.56
CA ILE A 229 9.35 -8.51 -20.29
C ILE A 229 10.77 -7.90 -20.29
N VAL A 230 11.11 -7.11 -21.31
CA VAL A 230 12.42 -6.44 -21.39
C VAL A 230 12.61 -5.48 -20.22
N LEU A 231 11.63 -4.64 -19.90
CA LEU A 231 11.67 -3.77 -18.72
C LEU A 231 11.84 -4.56 -17.42
N GLY A 232 11.13 -5.67 -17.26
CA GLY A 232 11.27 -6.56 -16.11
C GLY A 232 12.69 -7.10 -15.97
N VAL A 233 13.29 -7.58 -17.06
CA VAL A 233 14.68 -8.06 -17.08
C VAL A 233 15.66 -6.94 -16.74
N VAL A 234 15.49 -5.75 -17.32
CA VAL A 234 16.33 -4.58 -17.04
C VAL A 234 16.24 -4.18 -15.57
N LEU A 235 15.04 -4.15 -14.98
CA LEU A 235 14.83 -3.83 -13.57
C LEU A 235 15.48 -4.86 -12.64
N ILE A 236 15.41 -6.15 -12.96
CA ILE A 236 16.08 -7.20 -12.19
C ILE A 236 17.60 -7.00 -12.24
N LEU A 237 18.16 -6.75 -13.42
CA LEU A 237 19.60 -6.50 -13.59
C LEU A 237 20.07 -5.23 -12.87
N MET A 238 19.28 -4.15 -12.93
CA MET A 238 19.54 -2.92 -12.18
C MET A 238 19.46 -3.17 -10.67
N SER A 239 18.45 -3.90 -10.20
CA SER A 239 18.28 -4.25 -8.79
C SER A 239 19.48 -5.04 -8.26
N GLN A 240 19.96 -6.05 -9.00
CA GLN A 240 21.16 -6.81 -8.64
C GLN A 240 22.40 -5.91 -8.53
N ASN A 241 22.60 -5.00 -9.49
CA ASN A 241 23.72 -4.06 -9.48
C ASN A 241 23.63 -3.05 -8.32
N LEU A 242 22.44 -2.54 -7.99
CA LEU A 242 22.21 -1.65 -6.86
C LEU A 242 22.43 -2.36 -5.52
N TRP A 243 21.91 -3.58 -5.38
CA TRP A 243 22.08 -4.37 -4.15
C TRP A 243 23.54 -4.71 -3.88
N SER A 244 24.32 -4.99 -4.94
CA SER A 244 25.77 -5.20 -4.83
C SER A 244 26.56 -3.95 -4.39
N LYS A 245 26.03 -2.74 -4.64
CA LYS A 245 26.64 -1.49 -4.19
C LYS A 245 26.29 -1.17 -2.74
N VAL A 246 25.02 -1.38 -2.36
CA VAL A 246 24.56 -1.15 -0.98
C VAL A 246 25.25 -2.10 -0.01
N SER A 247 25.39 -3.40 -0.35
CA SER A 247 26.08 -4.36 0.53
C SER A 247 27.58 -4.07 0.69
N LYS A 248 28.21 -3.42 -0.31
CA LYS A 248 29.61 -2.98 -0.23
C LYS A 248 29.78 -1.76 0.68
N GLN A 249 28.75 -0.93 0.77
CA GLN A 249 28.77 0.29 1.59
C GLN A 249 28.57 -0.04 3.08
N GLU A 250 27.67 -0.97 3.40
CA GLU A 250 27.50 -1.51 4.77
C GLU A 250 28.76 -2.24 5.29
N ALA A 251 29.55 -2.85 4.40
CA ALA A 251 30.83 -3.47 4.74
C ALA A 251 31.97 -2.47 4.98
N CYS A 252 31.84 -1.22 4.52
CA CYS A 252 32.86 -0.16 4.68
C CYS A 252 32.61 0.73 5.90
N ASP A 253 31.34 0.87 6.33
CA ASP A 253 30.95 1.63 7.53
C ASP A 253 31.09 0.82 8.84
N SER A 254 31.44 -0.46 8.75
CA SER A 254 31.61 -1.39 9.88
C SER A 254 33.07 -1.70 10.25
N THR A 255 34.04 -1.00 9.64
CA THR A 255 35.48 -1.01 9.98
C THR A 255 35.93 0.33 10.53
#